data_AF-A0A258GGT9-F1
#
_entry.id   AF-A0A258GGT9-F1
#
_cell.length_a   1.000
_cell.length_b   1.000
_cell.length_c   1.000
_cell.angle_alpha   90.00
_cell.angle_beta   90.00
_cell.angle_gamma   90.00
#
_symmetry.space_group_name_H-M   'P 1'
#
loop_
_entity.id
_entity.type
_entity.pdbx_description
1 polymer ?
#
loop_
_entity_poly.entity_id
_entity_poly.type
_entity_poly.pdbx_seq_one_letter_code
_entity_poly.pdbx_strand_id
1 'polypeptide(L)'
;MKVVNLAEKLAMVDTHWDPKVVAAYNGNDIMVVKFRGAFPFHDHPDTDDFFLVIEGEVMLDVGDETHVLGPGELFVVPRGVRHRPRAEREAKVLLIEPKGTPNTGDPATAAKKERI
;
A
#
# COMPACT_ATOMS: atom_id res chain seq x y z
N MET A 1 -18.52 -13.61 -8.18
CA MET A 1 -17.14 -13.79 -8.68
C MET A 1 -17.04 -13.01 -9.98
N LYS A 2 -16.17 -12.00 -10.04
CA LYS A 2 -15.95 -11.17 -11.23
C LYS A 2 -14.45 -10.92 -11.37
N VAL A 3 -13.97 -10.81 -12.59
CA VAL A 3 -12.60 -10.38 -12.88
C VAL A 3 -12.44 -8.94 -12.39
N VAL A 4 -11.32 -8.64 -11.75
CA VAL A 4 -10.94 -7.29 -11.32
C VAL A 4 -9.84 -6.79 -12.26
N ASN A 5 -10.11 -5.69 -12.95
CA ASN A 5 -9.11 -4.97 -13.73
C ASN A 5 -8.49 -3.87 -12.85
N LEU A 6 -7.21 -4.00 -12.50
CA LEU A 6 -6.55 -3.04 -11.61
C LEU A 6 -6.45 -1.65 -12.22
N ALA A 7 -6.28 -1.53 -13.54
CA ALA A 7 -6.21 -0.23 -14.22
C ALA A 7 -7.55 0.50 -14.13
N GLU A 8 -8.67 -0.21 -14.34
CA GLU A 8 -10.01 0.38 -14.17
C GLU A 8 -10.25 0.82 -12.72
N LYS A 9 -9.84 0.02 -11.73
CA LYS A 9 -9.99 0.38 -10.31
C LYS A 9 -9.14 1.59 -9.93
N LEU A 10 -7.89 1.64 -10.40
CA LEU A 10 -6.99 2.78 -10.17
C LEU A 10 -7.50 4.06 -10.84
N ALA A 11 -8.20 3.96 -11.98
CA ALA A 11 -8.83 5.10 -12.64
C ALA A 11 -10.01 5.69 -11.85
N MET A 12 -10.56 4.96 -10.87
CA MET A 12 -11.61 5.44 -9.96
C MET A 12 -11.05 6.15 -8.71
N VAL A 13 -9.72 6.20 -8.55
CA VAL A 13 -9.06 6.75 -7.36
C VAL A 13 -8.33 8.04 -7.72
N ASP A 14 -8.76 9.16 -7.16
CA ASP A 14 -8.10 10.47 -7.35
C ASP A 14 -7.32 10.94 -6.11
N THR A 15 -7.46 10.20 -5.00
CA THR A 15 -6.84 10.49 -3.72
C THR A 15 -5.53 9.73 -3.54
N HIS A 16 -4.77 10.07 -2.50
CA HIS A 16 -3.44 9.50 -2.24
C HIS A 16 -3.36 9.00 -0.80
N TRP A 17 -2.63 7.90 -0.60
CA TRP A 17 -2.41 7.26 0.71
C TRP A 17 -3.63 6.61 1.37
N ASP A 18 -4.80 6.61 0.71
CA ASP A 18 -6.04 5.97 1.19
C ASP A 18 -6.35 4.73 0.34
N PRO A 19 -5.96 3.51 0.79
CA PRO A 19 -6.16 2.29 0.02
C PRO A 19 -7.64 1.98 -0.19
N LYS A 20 -7.97 1.48 -1.39
CA LYS A 20 -9.32 1.02 -1.74
C LYS A 20 -9.34 -0.47 -2.00
N VAL A 21 -10.29 -1.17 -1.40
CA VAL A 21 -10.40 -2.62 -1.49
C VAL A 21 -11.01 -3.01 -2.83
N VAL A 22 -10.31 -3.83 -3.62
CA VAL A 22 -10.77 -4.28 -4.94
C VAL A 22 -11.18 -5.76 -4.92
N ALA A 23 -10.60 -6.56 -4.04
CA ALA A 23 -10.93 -7.97 -3.84
C ALA A 23 -10.61 -8.41 -2.40
N ALA A 24 -10.99 -9.63 -2.02
CA ALA A 24 -10.61 -10.22 -0.75
C ALA A 24 -10.42 -11.73 -0.91
N TYR A 25 -9.46 -12.31 -0.18
CA TYR A 25 -9.20 -13.75 -0.17
C TYR A 25 -8.65 -14.20 1.19
N ASN A 26 -9.12 -15.33 1.71
CA ASN A 26 -8.62 -15.93 2.96
C ASN A 26 -8.49 -14.95 4.15
N GLY A 27 -9.43 -14.02 4.30
CA GLY A 27 -9.39 -13.01 5.37
C GLY A 27 -8.48 -11.81 5.09
N ASN A 28 -7.84 -11.73 3.93
CA ASN A 28 -7.06 -10.59 3.46
C ASN A 28 -7.87 -9.72 2.50
N ASP A 29 -7.54 -8.43 2.47
CA ASP A 29 -7.98 -7.51 1.43
C ASP A 29 -6.87 -7.36 0.38
N ILE A 30 -7.28 -7.29 -0.88
CA ILE A 30 -6.43 -6.86 -2.00
C ILE A 30 -6.86 -5.45 -2.34
N MET A 31 -5.92 -4.52 -2.30
CA MET A 31 -6.19 -3.09 -2.40
C MET A 31 -5.34 -2.43 -3.47
N VAL A 32 -5.84 -1.30 -3.98
CA VAL A 32 -5.05 -0.37 -4.80
C VAL A 32 -4.98 0.99 -4.12
N VAL A 33 -3.86 1.68 -4.33
CA VAL A 33 -3.61 3.00 -3.77
C VAL A 33 -2.68 3.80 -4.68
N LYS A 34 -2.77 5.13 -4.61
CA LYS A 34 -1.83 6.04 -5.24
C LYS A 34 -0.93 6.69 -4.19
N PHE A 35 0.37 6.71 -4.42
CA PHE A 35 1.36 7.33 -3.56
C PHE A 35 1.88 8.62 -4.19
N ARG A 36 2.06 9.66 -3.38
CA ARG A 36 2.72 10.91 -3.80
C ARG A 36 3.21 11.68 -2.59
N GLY A 37 4.45 12.17 -2.67
CA GLY A 37 5.16 12.75 -1.52
C GLY A 37 5.67 11.67 -0.59
N ALA A 38 5.74 11.97 0.71
CA ALA A 38 6.19 11.03 1.72
C ALA A 38 5.05 10.71 2.69
N PHE A 39 4.88 9.42 3.00
CA PHE A 39 4.06 9.01 4.13
C PHE A 39 4.85 9.19 5.44
N PRO A 40 4.21 9.26 6.62
CA PRO A 40 4.94 9.24 7.88
C PRO A 40 5.67 7.91 8.09
N PHE A 41 6.76 7.94 8.86
CA PHE A 41 7.36 6.70 9.38
C PHE A 41 6.36 6.01 10.30
N HIS A 42 6.14 4.72 10.07
CA HIS A 42 5.22 3.88 10.84
C HIS A 42 5.73 2.43 10.87
N ASP A 43 5.04 1.59 11.61
CA ASP A 43 5.28 0.15 11.71
C ASP A 43 3.97 -0.58 11.97
N HIS A 44 3.98 -1.89 11.72
CA HIS A 44 2.84 -2.78 11.96
C HIS A 44 3.31 -3.88 12.91
N PRO A 45 2.88 -3.90 14.19
CA PRO A 45 3.42 -4.83 15.17
C PRO A 45 3.08 -6.30 14.86
N ASP A 46 1.94 -6.54 14.22
CA ASP A 46 1.36 -7.88 14.08
C ASP A 46 1.41 -8.45 12.66
N THR A 47 1.66 -7.62 11.65
CA THR A 47 1.58 -7.99 10.23
C THR A 47 2.76 -7.48 9.44
N ASP A 48 3.23 -8.29 8.48
CA ASP A 48 4.13 -7.78 7.45
C ASP A 48 3.34 -6.80 6.55
N ASP A 49 4.04 -5.86 5.92
CA ASP A 49 3.45 -4.92 4.96
C ASP A 49 3.95 -5.21 3.53
N PHE A 50 3.03 -5.29 2.58
CA PHE A 50 3.28 -5.75 1.22
C PHE A 50 3.09 -4.62 0.22
N PHE A 51 4.09 -4.39 -0.62
CA PHE A 51 4.05 -3.41 -1.70
C PHE A 51 4.35 -4.08 -3.05
N LEU A 52 3.50 -3.85 -4.05
CA LEU A 52 3.79 -4.14 -5.45
C LEU A 52 3.56 -2.89 -6.28
N VAL A 53 4.60 -2.39 -6.95
CA VAL A 53 4.47 -1.21 -7.82
C VAL A 53 3.89 -1.63 -9.16
N ILE A 54 2.76 -1.03 -9.55
CA ILE A 54 2.11 -1.23 -10.84
C ILE A 54 2.62 -0.21 -11.86
N GLU A 55 2.80 1.05 -11.44
CA GLU A 55 3.24 2.16 -12.28
C GLU A 55 3.96 3.21 -11.44
N GLY A 56 4.96 3.88 -12.00
CA GLY A 56 5.76 4.88 -11.30
C GLY A 56 6.91 4.25 -10.52
N GLU A 57 7.40 4.97 -9.52
CA GLU A 57 8.53 4.58 -8.69
C GLU A 57 8.21 4.85 -7.21
N VAL A 58 8.55 3.89 -6.35
CA VAL A 58 8.40 4.01 -4.89
C VAL A 58 9.76 3.87 -4.25
N MET A 59 10.10 4.78 -3.35
CA MET A 59 11.25 4.69 -2.47
C MET A 59 10.77 4.29 -1.07
N LEU A 60 11.29 3.19 -0.55
CA LEU A 60 10.92 2.66 0.76
C LEU A 60 12.11 2.78 1.69
N ASP A 61 12.02 3.70 2.65
CA ASP A 61 13.03 3.85 3.69
C ASP A 61 12.78 2.81 4.78
N VAL A 62 13.77 1.96 5.07
CA VAL A 62 13.71 0.89 6.06
C VAL A 62 14.99 0.94 6.89
N GLY A 63 14.90 1.39 8.14
CA GLY A 63 16.09 1.73 8.92
C GLY A 63 16.92 2.84 8.25
N ASP A 64 18.20 2.55 7.99
CA ASP A 64 19.14 3.47 7.33
C ASP A 64 19.24 3.25 5.81
N GLU A 65 18.49 2.27 5.28
CA GLU A 65 18.50 1.92 3.86
C GLU A 65 17.27 2.47 3.13
N THR A 66 17.43 2.77 1.85
CA THR A 66 16.31 3.10 0.95
C THR A 66 16.30 2.10 -0.19
N HIS A 67 15.19 1.37 -0.32
CA HIS A 67 14.94 0.47 -1.44
C HIS A 67 14.12 1.22 -2.50
N VAL A 68 14.54 1.18 -3.76
CA VAL A 68 13.82 1.80 -4.88
C VAL A 68 13.12 0.69 -5.65
N LEU A 69 11.81 0.84 -5.85
CA LEU A 69 10.96 -0.10 -6.58
C LEU A 69 10.37 0.56 -7.81
N GLY A 70 10.52 -0.09 -8.97
CA GLY A 70 9.83 0.22 -10.22
C GLY A 70 8.70 -0.76 -10.54
N PRO A 71 8.03 -0.58 -11.70
CA PRO A 71 6.88 -1.39 -12.09
C PRO A 71 7.20 -2.90 -12.17
N GLY A 72 6.35 -3.71 -11.53
CA GLY A 72 6.50 -5.16 -11.44
C GLY A 72 7.39 -5.63 -10.28
N GLU A 73 8.01 -4.72 -9.55
CA GLU A 73 8.83 -5.04 -8.38
C GLU A 73 7.99 -4.98 -7.10
N LEU A 74 8.27 -5.91 -6.19
CA LEU A 74 7.60 -6.02 -4.90
C LEU A 74 8.61 -5.97 -3.75
N PHE A 75 8.15 -5.50 -2.61
CA PHE A 75 8.90 -5.54 -1.36
C PHE A 75 7.95 -5.85 -0.20
N VAL A 76 8.44 -6.64 0.75
CA VAL A 76 7.70 -6.98 1.97
C VAL A 76 8.50 -6.47 3.16
N VAL A 77 7.90 -5.57 3.93
CA VAL A 77 8.47 -5.10 5.19
C VAL A 77 8.04 -6.06 6.29
N PRO A 78 8.97 -6.72 7.00
CA PRO A 78 8.61 -7.60 8.10
C PRO A 78 7.90 -6.82 9.22
N ARG A 79 6.96 -7.49 9.91
CA ARG A 79 6.25 -6.93 11.08
C ARG A 79 7.22 -6.34 12.11
N GLY A 80 6.79 -5.25 12.72
CA GLY A 80 7.54 -4.48 13.72
C GLY A 80 8.71 -3.66 13.15
N VAL A 81 8.97 -3.73 11.84
CA VAL A 81 10.02 -2.92 11.21
C VAL A 81 9.44 -1.56 10.82
N ARG A 82 10.06 -0.50 11.39
CA ARG A 82 9.73 0.88 11.08
C ARG A 82 10.17 1.24 9.68
N HIS A 83 9.26 1.80 8.90
CA HIS A 83 9.50 2.12 7.50
C HIS A 83 8.71 3.35 7.03
N ARG A 84 9.06 3.86 5.84
CA ARG A 84 8.40 4.99 5.20
C ARG A 84 8.38 4.85 3.67
N PRO A 85 7.20 4.68 3.04
CA PRO A 85 7.07 4.78 1.60
C PRO A 85 7.05 6.25 1.14
N ARG A 86 7.69 6.51 0.00
CA ARG A 86 7.75 7.82 -0.66
C ARG A 86 7.62 7.64 -2.16
N ALA A 87 7.05 8.63 -2.84
CA ALA A 87 7.00 8.70 -4.29
C ALA A 87 7.12 10.16 -4.74
N GLU A 88 8.19 10.52 -5.46
CA GLU A 88 8.39 11.90 -5.93
C GLU A 88 7.34 12.31 -6.96
N ARG A 89 6.92 11.37 -7.81
CA ARG A 89 5.78 11.46 -8.72
C ARG A 89 4.70 10.48 -8.26
N GLU A 90 3.50 10.61 -8.82
CA GLU A 90 2.43 9.65 -8.52
C GLU A 90 2.90 8.23 -8.89
N ALA A 91 2.78 7.30 -7.94
CA ALA A 91 2.99 5.88 -8.16
C ALA A 91 1.70 5.11 -7.83
N LYS A 92 1.40 4.06 -8.59
CA LYS A 92 0.23 3.20 -8.41
C LYS A 92 0.69 1.89 -7.81
N VAL A 93 0.12 1.52 -6.67
CA VAL A 93 0.61 0.42 -5.85
C VAL A 93 -0.55 -0.53 -5.53
N LEU A 94 -0.27 -1.82 -5.56
CA LEU A 94 -1.13 -2.85 -5.00
C LEU A 94 -0.61 -3.23 -3.62
N LEU A 95 -1.54 -3.31 -2.67
CA LEU A 95 -1.29 -3.75 -1.30
C LEU A 95 -2.09 -5.02 -1.02
N ILE A 96 -1.56 -5.88 -0.17
CA ILE A 96 -2.25 -7.04 0.38
C ILE A 96 -2.00 -7.11 1.87
N GLU A 97 -3.07 -7.21 2.65
CA GLU A 97 -2.98 -7.24 4.11
C GLU A 97 -4.16 -8.00 4.72
N PRO A 98 -4.04 -8.47 5.97
CA PRO A 98 -5.21 -8.92 6.72
C PRO A 98 -6.29 -7.83 6.82
N LYS A 99 -7.55 -8.24 6.79
CA LYS A 99 -8.68 -7.30 6.93
C LYS A 99 -8.59 -6.52 8.23
N GLY A 100 -8.75 -5.20 8.11
CA GLY A 100 -8.78 -4.29 9.26
C GLY A 100 -7.41 -3.82 9.73
N THR A 101 -6.31 -4.22 9.06
CA THR A 101 -4.99 -3.66 9.33
C THR A 101 -5.01 -2.14 9.11
N PRO A 102 -4.56 -1.31 10.07
CA PRO A 102 -4.47 0.14 9.89
C PRO A 102 -3.27 0.49 9.00
N ASN A 103 -3.43 1.27 7.93
CA ASN A 103 -2.33 1.64 7.03
C ASN A 103 -1.25 2.55 7.67
N THR A 104 -1.50 3.07 8.87
CA THR A 104 -0.55 3.85 9.66
C THR A 104 0.04 3.06 10.82
N GLY A 105 -0.34 1.79 11.01
CA GLY A 105 -0.08 1.04 12.24
C GLY A 105 -1.00 1.39 13.41
N ASP A 106 -1.77 2.48 13.32
CA ASP A 106 -2.65 2.98 14.39
C ASP A 106 -4.10 3.09 13.91
N PRO A 107 -5.05 2.34 14.50
CA PRO A 107 -6.47 2.42 14.16
C PRO A 107 -7.07 3.83 14.25
N ALA A 108 -6.55 4.71 15.11
CA ALA A 108 -7.08 6.07 15.27
C ALA A 108 -6.72 7.01 14.12
N THR A 109 -5.68 6.68 13.34
CA THR A 109 -5.18 7.50 12.23
C THR A 109 -5.32 6.82 10.87
N ALA A 110 -5.89 5.61 10.85
CA ALA A 110 -6.06 4.81 9.66
C ALA A 110 -7.08 5.41 8.68
N ALA A 111 -6.78 5.30 7.38
CA ALA A 111 -7.72 5.61 6.32
C ALA A 111 -8.85 4.58 6.27
N LYS A 112 -10.06 5.03 5.92
CA LYS A 112 -11.20 4.15 5.70
C LYS A 112 -11.03 3.38 4.38
N LYS A 113 -10.95 2.06 4.47
CA LYS A 113 -10.76 1.13 3.34
C LYS A 113 -12.09 0.77 2.68
N GLU A 114 -12.57 1.66 1.82
CA GLU A 114 -13.81 1.45 1.08
C GLU A 114 -13.62 0.47 -0.07
N ARG A 115 -14.64 -0.36 -0.33
CA ARG A 115 -14.65 -1.31 -1.44
C ARG A 115 -15.15 -0.62 -2.71
N ILE A 116 -14.40 -0.77 -3.80
CA ILE A 116 -14.71 -0.19 -5.12
C ILE A 116 -14.79 -1.24 -6.21
#